data_AF-A0A2K8KHP3-F1
#
_entry.id   AF-A0A2K8KHP3-F1
#
_cell.length_a   1.000
_cell.length_b   1.000
_cell.length_c   1.000
_cell.angle_alpha   90.00
_cell.angle_beta   90.00
_cell.angle_gamma   90.00
#
_symmetry.space_group_name_H-M   'P 1'
#
loop_
_entity.id
_entity.type
_entity.pdbx_description
1 polymer ?
#
loop_
_entity_poly.entity_id
_entity_poly.type
_entity_poly.pdbx_seq_one_letter_code
_entity_poly.pdbx_strand_id
1 'polypeptide(L)'
;MKLENIDTEKRNSKSMQIDKASTIEILKIINSEDQKVAIAINEQLSKLASIIDKMFNKVKTSGRIFYVGAGTSGRIGILDASEILPTYGDNSTFIGIIAGGDEAIKTPIEGAEDDIAGFARDIKKFNLNSNDCIVGIGASGRTPYVIGALKYAAKVGVLPVALCMSKNNEFANYCEDVICIDTGAEVVTGSTRMKAGTATKLVCNMISTTIMIKKGKVFENLMIDVKATNKKLQQRCINIVKELTGKTNDNEIEDYLQKYDWNIKTVVSHLKD
;
A
#
# COMPACT_ATOMS: atom_id res chain seq x y z
N MET A 1 -21.71 7.52 12.28
CA MET A 1 -21.28 8.90 12.63
C MET A 1 -21.84 9.90 11.61
N LYS A 2 -22.20 11.13 12.02
CA LYS A 2 -22.61 12.19 11.07
C LYS A 2 -21.39 12.73 10.30
N LEU A 3 -21.56 13.08 9.01
CA LEU A 3 -20.47 13.55 8.13
C LEU A 3 -19.75 14.78 8.69
N GLU A 4 -20.48 15.71 9.31
CA GLU A 4 -19.96 16.95 9.91
C GLU A 4 -18.89 16.74 11.00
N ASN A 5 -18.82 15.54 11.59
CA ASN A 5 -17.87 15.22 12.65
C ASN A 5 -16.58 14.54 12.14
N ILE A 6 -16.50 14.26 10.83
CA ILE A 6 -15.37 13.58 10.21
C ILE A 6 -14.35 14.62 9.78
N ASP A 7 -13.08 14.42 10.15
CA ASP A 7 -12.02 15.40 9.90
C ASP A 7 -11.80 15.67 8.41
N THR A 8 -11.97 14.63 7.57
CA THR A 8 -11.81 14.71 6.11
C THR A 8 -12.91 15.53 5.43
N GLU A 9 -14.05 15.75 6.09
CA GLU A 9 -15.20 16.50 5.57
C GLU A 9 -15.20 17.97 6.03
N LYS A 10 -14.26 18.38 6.89
CA LYS A 10 -14.12 19.77 7.35
C LYS A 10 -13.58 20.65 6.22
N ARG A 11 -13.98 21.93 6.21
CA ARG A 11 -13.40 22.93 5.31
C ARG A 11 -12.00 23.30 5.76
N ASN A 12 -11.08 23.45 4.80
CA ASN A 12 -9.74 23.95 5.07
C ASN A 12 -9.72 25.49 5.07
N SER A 13 -9.33 26.08 6.20
CA SER A 13 -9.27 27.54 6.36
C SER A 13 -8.26 28.22 5.42
N LYS A 14 -7.24 27.49 4.95
CA LYS A 14 -6.22 27.98 4.01
C LYS A 14 -6.67 28.02 2.55
N SER A 15 -7.79 27.36 2.20
CA SER A 15 -8.31 27.29 0.82
C SER A 15 -9.71 27.91 0.66
N MET A 16 -10.15 28.74 1.62
CA MET A 16 -11.51 29.32 1.62
C MET A 16 -11.87 30.13 0.36
N GLN A 17 -10.88 30.69 -0.33
CA GLN A 17 -11.03 31.49 -1.55
C GLN A 17 -10.21 30.91 -2.72
N ILE A 18 -9.96 29.59 -2.71
CA ILE A 18 -9.10 28.94 -3.72
C ILE A 18 -9.64 29.08 -5.15
N ASP A 19 -10.95 29.29 -5.31
CA ASP A 19 -11.64 29.55 -6.58
C ASP A 19 -11.31 30.92 -7.20
N LYS A 20 -10.82 31.87 -6.39
CA LYS A 20 -10.44 33.22 -6.81
C LYS A 20 -8.93 33.43 -6.93
N ALA A 21 -8.16 32.43 -6.51
CA ALA A 21 -6.71 32.48 -6.50
C ALA A 21 -6.16 32.30 -7.93
N SER A 22 -5.01 32.92 -8.22
CA SER A 22 -4.26 32.64 -9.44
C SER A 22 -3.76 31.20 -9.45
N THR A 23 -3.44 30.67 -10.64
CA THR A 23 -2.94 29.30 -10.77
C THR A 23 -1.74 29.01 -9.86
N ILE A 24 -0.79 29.94 -9.74
CA ILE A 24 0.39 29.74 -8.88
C ILE A 24 0.03 29.73 -7.40
N GLU A 25 -0.96 30.50 -6.96
CA GLU A 25 -1.44 30.50 -5.59
C GLU A 25 -2.17 29.19 -5.27
N ILE A 26 -3.03 28.71 -6.18
CA ILE A 26 -3.68 27.39 -6.06
C ILE A 26 -2.63 26.29 -5.87
N LEU A 27 -1.59 26.26 -6.72
CA LEU A 27 -0.53 25.26 -6.63
C LEU A 27 0.28 25.37 -5.33
N LYS A 28 0.57 26.59 -4.85
CA LYS A 28 1.24 26.82 -3.56
C LYS A 28 0.39 26.34 -2.38
N ILE A 29 -0.93 26.56 -2.41
CA ILE A 29 -1.84 26.08 -1.37
C ILE A 29 -1.85 24.54 -1.35
N ILE A 30 -1.99 23.90 -2.51
CA ILE A 30 -1.94 22.44 -2.64
C ILE A 30 -0.63 21.89 -2.09
N ASN A 31 0.51 22.39 -2.59
CA ASN A 31 1.82 21.89 -2.17
C ASN A 31 2.09 22.09 -0.67
N SER A 32 1.66 23.23 -0.10
CA SER A 32 1.81 23.50 1.33
C SER A 32 1.01 22.53 2.20
N GLU A 33 -0.13 22.05 1.71
CA GLU A 33 -0.91 21.00 2.37
C GLU A 33 -0.26 19.62 2.19
N ASP A 34 0.24 19.29 0.99
CA ASP A 34 0.90 18.01 0.72
C ASP A 34 2.12 17.76 1.62
N GLN A 35 2.90 18.79 1.93
CA GLN A 35 4.07 18.69 2.83
C GLN A 35 3.69 18.15 4.23
N LYS A 36 2.46 18.37 4.68
CA LYS A 36 1.99 17.90 6.00
C LYS A 36 1.80 16.39 6.05
N VAL A 37 1.65 15.72 4.90
CA VAL A 37 1.39 14.28 4.84
C VAL A 37 2.56 13.49 5.45
N ALA A 38 3.80 13.82 5.08
CA ALA A 38 4.98 13.14 5.61
C ALA A 38 5.11 13.33 7.13
N ILE A 39 4.77 14.52 7.63
CA ILE A 39 4.80 14.82 9.06
C ILE A 39 3.75 13.98 9.80
N ALA A 40 2.52 13.92 9.30
CA ALA A 40 1.45 13.10 9.89
C ALA A 40 1.81 11.61 9.91
N ILE A 41 2.51 11.10 8.89
CA ILE A 41 3.01 9.71 8.88
C ILE A 41 4.10 9.52 9.93
N ASN A 42 5.02 10.49 10.05
CA ASN A 42 6.11 10.42 11.01
C ASN A 42 5.60 10.23 12.45
N GLU A 43 4.50 10.90 12.81
CA GLU A 43 3.85 10.77 14.12
C GLU A 43 3.32 9.35 14.41
N GLN A 44 3.11 8.52 13.39
CA GLN A 44 2.53 7.18 13.51
C GLN A 44 3.54 6.04 13.27
N LEU A 45 4.83 6.33 13.06
CA LEU A 45 5.83 5.31 12.70
C LEU A 45 5.94 4.18 13.73
N SER A 46 5.89 4.47 15.03
CA SER A 46 5.97 3.44 16.06
C SER A 46 4.77 2.48 16.02
N LYS A 47 3.56 2.99 15.82
CA LYS A 47 2.34 2.17 15.68
C LYS A 47 2.38 1.38 14.37
N LEU A 48 2.80 2.02 13.27
CA LEU A 48 2.96 1.39 11.97
C LEU A 48 3.96 0.23 12.04
N ALA A 49 5.12 0.43 12.67
CA ALA A 49 6.13 -0.62 12.86
C ALA A 49 5.57 -1.82 13.64
N SER A 50 4.87 -1.57 14.76
CA SER A 50 4.26 -2.62 15.58
C SER A 50 3.25 -3.46 14.78
N ILE A 51 2.39 -2.81 13.98
CA ILE A 51 1.42 -3.48 13.13
C ILE A 51 2.10 -4.27 12.00
N ILE A 52 3.09 -3.68 11.34
CA ILE A 52 3.85 -4.35 10.28
C ILE A 52 4.55 -5.60 10.83
N ASP A 53 5.07 -5.57 12.06
CA ASP A 53 5.70 -6.74 12.68
C ASP A 53 4.70 -7.87 12.93
N LYS A 54 3.47 -7.56 13.35
CA LYS A 54 2.39 -8.55 13.46
C LYS A 54 2.05 -9.14 12.08
N MET A 55 1.91 -8.28 11.06
CA MET A 55 1.64 -8.71 9.68
C MET A 55 2.78 -9.58 9.13
N PHE A 56 4.04 -9.21 9.40
CA PHE A 56 5.21 -9.99 8.97
C PHE A 56 5.22 -11.38 9.61
N ASN A 57 4.91 -11.49 10.89
CA ASN A 57 4.83 -12.79 11.58
C ASN A 57 3.77 -13.73 10.97
N LYS A 58 2.73 -13.15 10.37
CA LYS A 58 1.69 -13.86 9.63
C LYS A 58 2.18 -14.28 8.24
N VAL A 59 2.76 -13.37 7.45
CA VAL A 59 3.14 -13.65 6.05
C VAL A 59 4.50 -14.31 5.85
N LYS A 60 5.36 -14.39 6.87
CA LYS A 60 6.68 -15.05 6.75
C LYS A 60 6.60 -16.56 6.47
N THR A 61 5.45 -17.19 6.69
CA THR A 61 5.21 -18.62 6.43
C THR A 61 4.36 -18.84 5.18
N SER A 62 3.04 -18.66 5.28
CA SER A 62 2.05 -18.96 4.23
C SER A 62 0.94 -17.92 4.14
N GLY A 63 1.07 -16.82 4.87
CA GLY A 63 0.09 -15.75 4.94
C GLY A 63 0.15 -14.80 3.76
N ARG A 64 -0.98 -14.19 3.44
CA ARG A 64 -1.13 -13.13 2.43
C ARG A 64 -1.74 -11.90 3.07
N ILE A 65 -1.54 -10.75 2.46
CA ILE A 65 -2.11 -9.46 2.84
C ILE A 65 -3.09 -9.02 1.76
N PHE A 66 -4.33 -8.84 2.17
CA PHE A 66 -5.39 -8.32 1.33
C PHE A 66 -5.60 -6.85 1.64
N TYR A 67 -5.23 -5.96 0.72
CA TYR A 67 -5.65 -4.55 0.77
C TYR A 67 -7.09 -4.45 0.29
N VAL A 68 -7.96 -3.89 1.11
CA VAL A 68 -9.39 -3.86 0.86
C VAL A 68 -9.90 -2.43 0.95
N GLY A 69 -10.50 -1.91 -0.11
CA GLY A 69 -11.03 -0.55 -0.10
C GLY A 69 -12.07 -0.30 -1.18
N ALA A 70 -12.61 0.91 -1.19
CA ALA A 70 -13.44 1.42 -2.28
C ALA A 70 -12.77 2.64 -2.94
N GLY A 71 -13.18 2.96 -4.16
CA GLY A 71 -12.71 4.15 -4.88
C GLY A 71 -11.18 4.29 -4.87
N THR A 72 -10.69 5.49 -4.50
CA THR A 72 -9.24 5.77 -4.45
C THR A 72 -8.48 4.82 -3.51
N SER A 73 -9.02 4.50 -2.34
CA SER A 73 -8.37 3.61 -1.37
C SER A 73 -8.16 2.21 -1.93
N GLY A 74 -9.19 1.64 -2.57
CA GLY A 74 -9.08 0.33 -3.23
C GLY A 74 -8.10 0.34 -4.40
N ARG A 75 -8.11 1.40 -5.23
CA ARG A 75 -7.17 1.55 -6.36
C ARG A 75 -5.73 1.64 -5.90
N ILE A 76 -5.44 2.34 -4.80
CA ILE A 76 -4.08 2.43 -4.25
C ILE A 76 -3.62 1.07 -3.70
N GLY A 77 -4.51 0.32 -3.04
CA GLY A 77 -4.21 -1.05 -2.61
C GLY A 77 -3.84 -1.97 -3.78
N ILE A 78 -4.57 -1.86 -4.90
CA ILE A 78 -4.26 -2.59 -6.15
C ILE A 78 -2.93 -2.11 -6.74
N LEU A 79 -2.68 -0.81 -6.77
CA LEU A 79 -1.42 -0.23 -7.25
C LEU A 79 -0.22 -0.82 -6.51
N ASP A 80 -0.21 -0.73 -5.17
CA ASP A 80 0.90 -1.26 -4.35
C ASP A 80 1.08 -2.77 -4.56
N ALA A 81 0.00 -3.55 -4.52
CA ALA A 81 0.05 -5.00 -4.74
C ALA A 81 0.61 -5.38 -6.13
N SER A 82 0.27 -4.62 -7.17
CA SER A 82 0.73 -4.87 -8.55
C SER A 82 2.23 -4.65 -8.74
N GLU A 83 2.85 -3.79 -7.92
CA GLU A 83 4.27 -3.44 -8.00
C GLU A 83 5.17 -4.48 -7.31
N ILE A 84 4.61 -5.40 -6.52
CA ILE A 84 5.39 -6.38 -5.74
C ILE A 84 6.11 -7.39 -6.64
N LEU A 85 5.46 -7.91 -7.67
CA LEU A 85 6.05 -8.89 -8.58
C LEU A 85 7.28 -8.34 -9.32
N PRO A 86 7.20 -7.20 -10.05
CA PRO A 86 8.37 -6.68 -10.76
C PRO A 86 9.49 -6.24 -9.80
N THR A 87 9.15 -5.85 -8.55
CA THR A 87 10.11 -5.30 -7.58
C THR A 87 10.79 -6.41 -6.76
N TYR A 88 10.04 -7.37 -6.23
CA TYR A 88 10.55 -8.35 -5.27
C TYR A 88 10.43 -9.80 -5.75
N GLY A 89 9.96 -10.00 -6.99
CA GLY A 89 9.77 -11.32 -7.57
C GLY A 89 8.71 -12.16 -6.85
N ASP A 90 7.80 -11.51 -6.13
CA ASP A 90 6.75 -12.14 -5.33
C ASP A 90 5.38 -11.77 -5.90
N ASN A 91 4.58 -12.77 -6.26
CA ASN A 91 3.27 -12.61 -6.89
C ASN A 91 2.09 -12.97 -5.97
N SER A 92 2.34 -13.29 -4.71
CA SER A 92 1.34 -13.97 -3.87
C SER A 92 1.12 -13.30 -2.52
N THR A 93 2.09 -12.52 -2.02
CA THR A 93 2.00 -11.95 -0.66
C THR A 93 0.97 -10.83 -0.57
N PHE A 94 0.82 -10.00 -1.60
CA PHE A 94 -0.09 -8.85 -1.59
C PHE A 94 -1.15 -8.97 -2.66
N ILE A 95 -2.41 -8.74 -2.27
CA ILE A 95 -3.57 -8.78 -3.16
C ILE A 95 -4.41 -7.53 -2.91
N GLY A 96 -4.74 -6.79 -3.96
CA GLY A 96 -5.71 -5.70 -3.90
C GLY A 96 -7.13 -6.18 -4.19
N ILE A 97 -8.08 -5.77 -3.35
CA ILE A 97 -9.52 -6.01 -3.52
C ILE A 97 -10.22 -4.65 -3.44
N ILE A 98 -11.02 -4.36 -4.47
CA ILE A 98 -11.78 -3.13 -4.58
C ILE A 98 -13.27 -3.43 -4.60
N ALA A 99 -14.05 -2.66 -3.84
CA ALA A 99 -15.50 -2.70 -3.89
C ALA A 99 -15.99 -2.43 -5.34
N GLY A 100 -16.85 -3.30 -5.86
CA GLY A 100 -17.32 -3.25 -7.25
C GLY A 100 -16.44 -4.03 -8.24
N GLY A 101 -15.36 -4.67 -7.78
CA GLY A 101 -14.52 -5.56 -8.61
C GLY A 101 -13.67 -4.81 -9.64
N ASP A 102 -13.15 -5.55 -10.63
CA ASP A 102 -12.16 -5.02 -11.59
C ASP A 102 -12.67 -3.82 -12.41
N GLU A 103 -13.98 -3.71 -12.62
CA GLU A 103 -14.58 -2.54 -13.28
C GLU A 103 -14.34 -1.25 -12.48
N ALA A 104 -14.37 -1.34 -11.15
CA ALA A 104 -14.16 -0.23 -10.23
C ALA A 104 -12.75 0.39 -10.34
N ILE A 105 -11.79 -0.34 -10.92
CA ILE A 105 -10.43 0.14 -11.16
C ILE A 105 -10.45 1.38 -12.07
N LYS A 106 -11.23 1.34 -13.15
CA LYS A 106 -11.29 2.42 -14.15
C LYS A 106 -12.53 3.30 -14.02
N THR A 107 -13.65 2.72 -13.58
CA THR A 107 -14.95 3.40 -13.57
C THR A 107 -15.54 3.36 -12.16
N PRO A 108 -15.98 4.48 -11.55
CA PRO A 108 -16.68 4.42 -10.28
C PRO A 108 -17.95 3.56 -10.37
N ILE A 109 -18.18 2.71 -9.38
CA ILE A 109 -19.40 1.89 -9.27
C ILE A 109 -20.24 2.44 -8.12
N GLU A 110 -21.42 2.97 -8.44
CA GLU A 110 -22.33 3.58 -7.47
C GLU A 110 -22.81 2.54 -6.44
N GLY A 111 -22.83 2.91 -5.16
CA GLY A 111 -23.30 2.07 -4.05
C GLY A 111 -22.38 0.89 -3.67
N ALA A 112 -21.31 0.62 -4.40
CA ALA A 112 -20.39 -0.48 -4.08
C ALA A 112 -19.74 -0.31 -2.70
N GLU A 113 -19.44 0.93 -2.30
CA GLU A 113 -18.82 1.23 -1.01
C GLU A 113 -19.78 1.08 0.19
N ASP A 114 -21.09 1.14 -0.07
CA ASP A 114 -22.15 1.03 0.95
C ASP A 114 -22.54 -0.41 1.24
N ASP A 115 -22.09 -1.38 0.43
CA ASP A 115 -22.40 -2.79 0.62
C ASP A 115 -21.49 -3.47 1.66
N ILE A 116 -21.96 -3.52 2.90
CA ILE A 116 -21.31 -4.20 4.02
C ILE A 116 -21.07 -5.70 3.73
N ALA A 117 -21.95 -6.36 2.99
CA ALA A 117 -21.84 -7.79 2.71
C ALA A 117 -20.96 -8.08 1.48
N GLY A 118 -20.54 -7.05 0.74
CA GLY A 118 -19.81 -7.16 -0.52
C GLY A 118 -18.49 -7.92 -0.36
N PHE A 119 -17.65 -7.50 0.60
CA PHE A 119 -16.34 -8.11 0.80
C PHE A 119 -16.40 -9.61 1.06
N ALA A 120 -17.37 -10.06 1.86
CA ALA A 120 -17.54 -11.49 2.16
C ALA A 120 -17.84 -12.32 0.91
N ARG A 121 -18.34 -11.72 -0.17
CA ARG A 121 -18.52 -12.38 -1.47
C ARG A 121 -17.22 -12.37 -2.27
N ASP A 122 -16.55 -11.22 -2.31
CA ASP A 122 -15.32 -11.02 -3.09
C ASP A 122 -14.15 -11.88 -2.61
N ILE A 123 -14.09 -12.13 -1.29
CA ILE A 123 -12.99 -12.86 -0.67
C ILE A 123 -13.12 -14.39 -0.78
N LYS A 124 -14.31 -14.94 -1.06
CA LYS A 124 -14.57 -16.39 -1.06
C LYS A 124 -13.64 -17.18 -1.96
N LYS A 125 -13.31 -16.64 -3.14
CA LYS A 125 -12.45 -17.30 -4.13
C LYS A 125 -11.00 -17.50 -3.67
N PHE A 126 -10.57 -16.81 -2.62
CA PHE A 126 -9.17 -16.81 -2.20
C PHE A 126 -8.83 -17.89 -1.16
N ASN A 127 -9.81 -18.62 -0.63
CA ASN A 127 -9.61 -19.65 0.40
C ASN A 127 -8.69 -19.16 1.52
N LEU A 128 -9.19 -18.26 2.35
CA LEU A 128 -8.39 -17.67 3.43
C LEU A 128 -7.85 -18.75 4.38
N ASN A 129 -6.64 -18.52 4.87
CA ASN A 129 -6.03 -19.30 5.94
C ASN A 129 -5.72 -18.41 7.15
N SER A 130 -5.44 -18.99 8.31
CA SER A 130 -5.23 -18.28 9.58
C SER A 130 -4.00 -17.36 9.61
N ASN A 131 -3.11 -17.48 8.61
CA ASN A 131 -1.95 -16.63 8.45
C ASN A 131 -2.23 -15.44 7.54
N ASP A 132 -3.42 -15.32 6.94
CA ASP A 132 -3.77 -14.15 6.16
C ASP A 132 -4.05 -12.93 7.04
N CYS A 133 -3.93 -11.75 6.43
CA CYS A 133 -4.21 -10.44 7.01
C CYS A 133 -5.16 -9.67 6.08
N ILE A 134 -6.13 -8.97 6.65
CA ILE A 134 -7.01 -8.05 5.92
C ILE A 134 -6.68 -6.63 6.37
N VAL A 135 -6.22 -5.81 5.43
CA VAL A 135 -5.94 -4.39 5.65
C VAL A 135 -7.07 -3.58 5.01
N GLY A 136 -8.02 -3.15 5.82
CA GLY A 136 -9.14 -2.31 5.42
C GLY A 136 -8.72 -0.85 5.28
N ILE A 137 -8.88 -0.26 4.11
CA ILE A 137 -8.45 1.10 3.77
C ILE A 137 -9.66 1.96 3.45
N GLY A 138 -9.86 3.03 4.22
CA GLY A 138 -10.91 4.01 3.93
C GLY A 138 -10.62 5.34 4.63
N ALA A 139 -10.54 6.42 3.85
CA ALA A 139 -10.10 7.71 4.37
C ALA A 139 -10.96 8.25 5.51
N SER A 140 -12.28 8.14 5.37
CA SER A 140 -13.26 8.56 6.39
C SER A 140 -13.27 7.66 7.63
N GLY A 141 -12.67 6.48 7.56
CA GLY A 141 -12.66 5.53 8.67
C GLY A 141 -14.02 4.88 8.96
N ARG A 142 -14.98 4.95 8.04
CA ARG A 142 -16.36 4.45 8.24
C ARG A 142 -16.99 3.77 7.02
N THR A 143 -16.22 3.54 5.95
CA THR A 143 -16.73 2.97 4.70
C THR A 143 -17.39 1.60 4.95
N PRO A 144 -18.69 1.41 4.65
CA PRO A 144 -19.42 0.20 5.01
C PRO A 144 -18.82 -1.10 4.46
N TYR A 145 -18.39 -1.12 3.19
CA TYR A 145 -17.69 -2.28 2.59
C TYR A 145 -16.42 -2.68 3.38
N VAL A 146 -15.65 -1.68 3.82
CA VAL A 146 -14.42 -1.89 4.60
C VAL A 146 -14.74 -2.35 6.02
N ILE A 147 -15.77 -1.80 6.66
CA ILE A 147 -16.29 -2.30 7.95
C ILE A 147 -16.68 -3.78 7.83
N GLY A 148 -17.36 -4.14 6.73
CA GLY A 148 -17.69 -5.52 6.40
C GLY A 148 -16.45 -6.41 6.35
N ALA A 149 -15.36 -5.93 5.76
CA ALA A 149 -14.09 -6.64 5.69
C ALA A 149 -13.43 -6.85 7.06
N LEU A 150 -13.39 -5.81 7.90
CA LEU A 150 -12.83 -5.91 9.25
C LEU A 150 -13.64 -6.88 10.12
N LYS A 151 -14.98 -6.82 10.05
CA LYS A 151 -15.86 -7.78 10.74
C LYS A 151 -15.66 -9.20 10.25
N TYR A 152 -15.55 -9.39 8.93
CA TYR A 152 -15.31 -10.70 8.34
C TYR A 152 -13.98 -11.28 8.81
N ALA A 153 -12.91 -10.47 8.81
CA ALA A 153 -11.59 -10.85 9.27
C ALA A 153 -11.61 -11.39 10.70
N ALA A 154 -12.22 -10.64 11.62
CA ALA A 154 -12.39 -11.05 13.01
C ALA A 154 -13.19 -12.35 13.13
N LYS A 155 -14.29 -12.48 12.37
CA LYS A 155 -15.15 -13.69 12.37
C LYS A 155 -14.39 -14.95 11.94
N VAL A 156 -13.49 -14.85 10.96
CA VAL A 156 -12.76 -16.01 10.42
C VAL A 156 -11.36 -16.18 11.02
N GLY A 157 -10.98 -15.34 11.99
CA GLY A 157 -9.73 -15.47 12.74
C GLY A 157 -8.47 -15.04 11.97
N VAL A 158 -8.60 -14.22 10.93
CA VAL A 158 -7.46 -13.59 10.23
C VAL A 158 -7.20 -12.20 10.80
N LEU A 159 -5.97 -11.71 10.73
CA LEU A 159 -5.59 -10.45 11.36
C LEU A 159 -6.30 -9.25 10.70
N PRO A 160 -7.19 -8.52 11.40
CA PRO A 160 -7.74 -7.28 10.87
C PRO A 160 -6.82 -6.10 11.18
N VAL A 161 -6.53 -5.30 10.16
CA VAL A 161 -5.80 -4.03 10.27
C VAL A 161 -6.62 -2.96 9.55
N ALA A 162 -6.71 -1.76 10.12
CA ALA A 162 -7.39 -0.64 9.46
C ALA A 162 -6.44 0.51 9.17
N LEU A 163 -6.62 1.16 8.02
CA LEU A 163 -5.93 2.39 7.61
C LEU A 163 -6.96 3.46 7.29
N CYS A 164 -6.88 4.59 7.99
CA CYS A 164 -7.77 5.74 7.80
C CYS A 164 -7.06 7.06 8.06
N MET A 165 -7.72 8.16 7.68
CA MET A 165 -7.16 9.51 7.76
C MET A 165 -8.04 10.46 8.59
N SER A 166 -8.88 9.90 9.47
CA SER A 166 -9.67 10.66 10.43
C SER A 166 -9.52 10.08 11.83
N LYS A 167 -9.26 10.96 12.81
CA LYS A 167 -9.17 10.60 14.23
C LYS A 167 -10.51 10.05 14.73
N ASN A 168 -11.59 10.63 14.24
CA ASN A 168 -12.96 10.18 14.48
C ASN A 168 -13.36 9.07 13.50
N ASN A 169 -12.75 7.89 13.61
CA ASN A 169 -13.07 6.74 12.77
C ASN A 169 -13.94 5.70 13.50
N GLU A 170 -14.78 4.99 12.74
CA GLU A 170 -15.56 3.85 13.22
C GLU A 170 -14.77 2.53 13.16
N PHE A 171 -13.67 2.48 12.40
CA PHE A 171 -12.82 1.29 12.27
C PHE A 171 -12.28 0.79 13.62
N ALA A 172 -11.95 1.69 14.55
CA ALA A 172 -11.50 1.33 15.90
C ALA A 172 -12.51 0.49 16.71
N ASN A 173 -13.79 0.48 16.34
CA ASN A 173 -14.80 -0.38 16.97
C ASN A 173 -14.74 -1.83 16.47
N TYR A 174 -14.00 -2.10 15.39
CA TYR A 174 -13.98 -3.40 14.71
C TYR A 174 -12.59 -4.05 14.67
N CYS A 175 -11.52 -3.30 14.96
CA CYS A 175 -10.17 -3.85 15.13
C CYS A 175 -9.29 -2.94 16.00
N GLU A 176 -8.36 -3.52 16.76
CA GLU A 176 -7.41 -2.79 17.61
C GLU A 176 -6.21 -2.22 16.83
N ASP A 177 -5.83 -2.88 15.75
CA ASP A 177 -4.70 -2.51 14.90
C ASP A 177 -5.13 -1.47 13.85
N VAL A 178 -5.38 -0.24 14.32
CA VAL A 178 -5.71 0.93 13.49
C VAL A 178 -4.48 1.81 13.27
N ILE A 179 -4.17 2.08 12.00
CA ILE A 179 -3.24 3.10 11.53
C ILE A 179 -4.07 4.32 11.15
N CYS A 180 -4.01 5.37 11.97
CA CYS A 180 -4.75 6.62 11.75
C CYS A 180 -3.78 7.74 11.40
N ILE A 181 -3.67 8.09 10.11
CA ILE A 181 -2.83 9.19 9.64
C ILE A 181 -3.67 10.46 9.53
N ASP A 182 -3.68 11.33 10.54
CA ASP A 182 -4.48 12.56 10.50
C ASP A 182 -3.88 13.57 9.52
N THR A 183 -4.39 13.59 8.29
CA THR A 183 -3.98 14.55 7.25
C THR A 183 -4.72 15.90 7.35
N GLY A 184 -5.73 16.00 8.23
CA GLY A 184 -6.62 17.15 8.35
C GLY A 184 -7.49 17.40 7.10
N ALA A 185 -8.16 18.56 7.09
CA ALA A 185 -9.06 18.98 6.02
C ALA A 185 -8.38 19.09 4.65
N GLU A 186 -9.04 18.60 3.60
CA GLU A 186 -8.55 18.69 2.22
C GLU A 186 -8.70 20.11 1.65
N VAL A 187 -7.85 20.47 0.69
CA VAL A 187 -7.93 21.79 0.01
C VAL A 187 -9.27 21.99 -0.71
N VAL A 188 -9.80 20.91 -1.28
CA VAL A 188 -11.18 20.81 -1.76
C VAL A 188 -11.91 19.92 -0.76
N THR A 189 -12.87 20.48 -0.02
CA THR A 189 -13.61 19.80 1.05
C THR A 189 -14.10 18.42 0.59
N GLY A 190 -13.79 17.37 1.36
CA GLY A 190 -14.20 15.99 1.07
C GLY A 190 -13.41 15.29 -0.05
N SER A 191 -12.53 15.98 -0.78
CA SER A 191 -11.73 15.38 -1.88
C SER A 191 -10.55 14.56 -1.35
N THR A 192 -10.85 13.47 -0.64
CA THR A 192 -9.86 12.59 0.01
C THR A 192 -8.93 11.83 -0.95
N ARG A 193 -9.14 11.95 -2.27
CA ARG A 193 -8.15 11.51 -3.26
C ARG A 193 -6.83 12.30 -3.23
N MET A 194 -6.79 13.41 -2.48
CA MET A 194 -5.63 14.31 -2.36
C MET A 194 -4.71 13.88 -1.22
N LYS A 195 -4.60 14.62 -0.11
CA LYS A 195 -3.67 14.29 0.97
C LYS A 195 -3.91 12.91 1.55
N ALA A 196 -5.18 12.55 1.78
CA ALA A 196 -5.52 11.25 2.32
C ALA A 196 -5.11 10.11 1.35
N GLY A 197 -5.33 10.28 0.04
CA GLY A 197 -4.83 9.37 -0.99
C GLY A 197 -3.30 9.27 -0.99
N THR A 198 -2.60 10.40 -0.91
CA THR A 198 -1.13 10.42 -0.81
C THR A 198 -0.65 9.69 0.45
N ALA A 199 -1.26 9.93 1.60
CA ALA A 199 -0.95 9.23 2.85
C ALA A 199 -1.16 7.72 2.71
N THR A 200 -2.28 7.31 2.11
CA THR A 200 -2.59 5.91 1.83
C THR A 200 -1.49 5.25 1.00
N LYS A 201 -1.06 5.90 -0.09
CA LYS A 201 0.01 5.39 -0.96
C LYS A 201 1.31 5.19 -0.18
N LEU A 202 1.73 6.22 0.57
CA LEU A 202 2.99 6.18 1.32
C LEU A 202 2.96 5.08 2.39
N VAL A 203 1.85 4.92 3.11
CA VAL A 203 1.70 3.86 4.10
C VAL A 203 1.68 2.47 3.46
N CYS A 204 0.96 2.27 2.34
CA CYS A 204 0.98 0.99 1.62
C CYS A 204 2.40 0.63 1.16
N ASN A 205 3.13 1.60 0.58
CA ASN A 205 4.52 1.40 0.19
C ASN A 205 5.42 1.06 1.38
N MET A 206 5.24 1.70 2.54
CA MET A 206 5.96 1.36 3.77
C MET A 206 5.64 -0.08 4.22
N ILE A 207 4.37 -0.47 4.26
CA ILE A 207 3.96 -1.83 4.63
C ILE A 207 4.60 -2.87 3.72
N SER A 208 4.43 -2.72 2.41
CA SER A 208 4.90 -3.72 1.45
C SER A 208 6.42 -3.79 1.36
N THR A 209 7.09 -2.65 1.31
CA THR A 209 8.55 -2.57 1.27
C THR A 209 9.18 -3.14 2.54
N THR A 210 8.69 -2.76 3.73
CA THR A 210 9.25 -3.29 4.99
C THR A 210 9.05 -4.80 5.10
N ILE A 211 7.89 -5.32 4.72
CA ILE A 211 7.65 -6.78 4.72
C ILE A 211 8.60 -7.49 3.77
N MET A 212 8.81 -6.96 2.56
CA MET A 212 9.69 -7.58 1.56
C MET A 212 11.16 -7.51 1.95
N ILE A 213 11.61 -6.41 2.57
CA ILE A 213 12.93 -6.32 3.20
C ILE A 213 13.09 -7.41 4.26
N LYS A 214 12.12 -7.55 5.17
CA LYS A 214 12.16 -8.58 6.23
C LYS A 214 12.07 -10.01 5.69
N LYS A 215 11.51 -10.22 4.48
CA LYS A 215 11.53 -11.50 3.73
C LYS A 215 12.87 -11.76 3.01
N GLY A 216 13.87 -10.88 3.11
CA GLY A 216 15.17 -11.05 2.46
C GLY A 216 15.15 -10.82 0.94
N LYS A 217 14.19 -10.02 0.46
CA LYS A 217 14.06 -9.63 -0.96
C LYS A 217 14.98 -8.47 -1.36
N VAL A 218 15.61 -7.85 -0.37
CA VAL A 218 16.53 -6.72 -0.51
C VAL A 218 17.80 -7.06 0.26
N PHE A 219 18.96 -6.72 -0.30
CA PHE A 219 20.25 -6.75 0.39
C PHE A 219 20.85 -5.36 0.35
N GLU A 220 21.25 -4.84 1.50
CA GLU A 220 21.55 -3.41 1.68
C GLU A 220 20.37 -2.55 1.19
N ASN A 221 20.54 -1.81 0.09
CA ASN A 221 19.49 -1.07 -0.59
C ASN A 221 19.23 -1.58 -2.04
N LEU A 222 19.75 -2.77 -2.36
CA LEU A 222 19.70 -3.37 -3.69
C LEU A 222 18.55 -4.38 -3.80
N MET A 223 17.79 -4.24 -4.88
CA MET A 223 16.65 -5.08 -5.22
C MET A 223 17.14 -6.40 -5.86
N ILE A 224 17.55 -7.35 -5.02
CA ILE A 224 18.23 -8.57 -5.46
C ILE A 224 17.31 -9.68 -5.98
N ASP A 225 16.00 -9.61 -5.72
CA ASP A 225 15.00 -10.56 -6.24
C ASP A 225 14.13 -9.92 -7.35
N VAL A 226 14.66 -8.91 -8.05
CA VAL A 226 14.00 -8.27 -9.19
C VAL A 226 13.71 -9.28 -10.32
N LYS A 227 12.55 -9.15 -10.99
CA LYS A 227 12.24 -9.95 -12.19
C LYS A 227 12.62 -9.17 -13.45
N ALA A 228 13.61 -9.67 -14.19
CA ALA A 228 14.15 -9.03 -15.39
C ALA A 228 13.23 -9.17 -16.62
N THR A 229 12.04 -8.56 -16.58
CA THR A 229 11.00 -8.69 -17.64
C THR A 229 11.20 -7.75 -18.83
N ASN A 230 12.16 -6.83 -18.76
CA ASN A 230 12.47 -5.88 -19.82
C ASN A 230 13.94 -5.44 -19.74
N LYS A 231 14.44 -4.80 -20.82
CA LYS A 231 15.84 -4.35 -20.95
C LYS A 231 16.31 -3.47 -19.80
N LYS A 232 15.46 -2.58 -19.27
CA LYS A 232 15.81 -1.72 -18.13
C LYS A 232 16.06 -2.55 -16.86
N LEU A 233 15.23 -3.56 -16.61
CA LEU A 233 15.39 -4.44 -15.45
C LEU A 233 16.57 -5.41 -15.63
N GLN A 234 16.83 -5.90 -16.84
CA GLN A 234 18.02 -6.67 -17.18
C GLN A 234 19.30 -5.88 -16.89
N GLN A 235 19.40 -4.64 -17.38
CA GLN A 235 20.55 -3.77 -17.08
C GLN A 235 20.69 -3.50 -15.58
N ARG A 236 19.58 -3.35 -14.85
CA ARG A 236 19.62 -3.20 -13.40
C ARG A 236 20.22 -4.43 -12.72
N CYS A 237 19.89 -5.65 -13.16
CA CYS A 237 20.50 -6.87 -12.62
C CYS A 237 22.02 -6.88 -12.84
N ILE A 238 22.48 -6.54 -14.05
CA ILE A 238 23.91 -6.43 -14.38
C ILE A 238 24.59 -5.44 -13.43
N ASN A 239 24.04 -4.23 -13.28
CA ASN A 239 24.59 -3.21 -12.41
C ASN A 239 24.68 -3.65 -10.94
N ILE A 240 23.67 -4.38 -10.44
CA ILE A 240 23.68 -4.92 -9.07
C ILE A 240 24.80 -5.96 -8.91
N VAL A 241 24.98 -6.86 -9.87
CA VAL A 241 26.07 -7.85 -9.82
C VAL A 241 27.43 -7.16 -9.86
N LYS A 242 27.61 -6.14 -10.71
CA LYS A 242 28.85 -5.34 -10.76
C LYS A 242 29.17 -4.73 -9.40
N GLU A 243 28.18 -4.06 -8.80
CA GLU A 243 28.33 -3.43 -7.49
C GLU A 243 28.74 -4.44 -6.42
N LEU A 244 28.11 -5.61 -6.40
CA LEU A 244 28.33 -6.62 -5.37
C LEU A 244 29.62 -7.44 -5.56
N THR A 245 30.12 -7.57 -6.78
CA THR A 245 31.26 -8.46 -7.11
C THR A 245 32.53 -7.72 -7.54
N GLY A 246 32.42 -6.44 -7.90
CA GLY A 246 33.52 -5.67 -8.49
C GLY A 246 33.85 -6.04 -9.94
N LYS A 247 33.12 -6.98 -10.56
CA LYS A 247 33.31 -7.36 -11.97
C LYS A 247 32.88 -6.20 -12.88
N THR A 248 33.59 -6.02 -14.01
CA THR A 248 33.37 -4.90 -14.92
C THR A 248 32.90 -5.30 -16.32
N ASN A 249 32.98 -6.60 -16.66
CA ASN A 249 32.58 -7.12 -17.97
C ASN A 249 31.07 -7.43 -18.01
N ASP A 250 30.29 -6.55 -18.65
CA ASP A 250 28.84 -6.68 -18.73
C ASP A 250 28.40 -7.96 -19.45
N ASN A 251 29.10 -8.38 -20.51
CA ASN A 251 28.74 -9.59 -21.27
C ASN A 251 28.92 -10.85 -20.42
N GLU A 252 30.03 -10.94 -19.69
CA GLU A 252 30.27 -12.06 -18.76
C GLU A 252 29.17 -12.13 -17.70
N ILE A 253 28.84 -10.99 -17.08
CA ILE A 253 27.79 -10.91 -16.06
C ILE A 253 26.43 -11.28 -16.63
N GLU A 254 26.11 -10.80 -17.84
CA GLU A 254 24.87 -11.12 -18.52
C GLU A 254 24.77 -12.62 -18.83
N ASP A 255 25.84 -13.25 -19.33
CA ASP A 255 25.88 -14.69 -19.61
C ASP A 255 25.59 -15.51 -18.34
N TYR A 256 26.20 -15.12 -17.20
CA TYR A 256 25.89 -15.74 -15.90
C TYR A 256 24.44 -15.51 -15.48
N LEU A 257 23.92 -14.27 -15.61
CA LEU A 257 22.53 -13.96 -15.29
C LEU A 257 21.56 -14.78 -16.14
N GLN A 258 21.77 -14.87 -17.45
CA GLN A 258 20.93 -15.69 -18.34
C GLN A 258 21.01 -17.17 -17.97
N LYS A 259 22.21 -17.70 -17.69
CA LYS A 259 22.42 -19.10 -17.26
C LYS A 259 21.65 -19.45 -15.99
N TYR A 260 21.49 -18.50 -15.07
CA TYR A 260 20.82 -18.70 -13.78
C TYR A 260 19.45 -18.00 -13.69
N ASP A 261 18.74 -17.86 -14.82
CA ASP A 261 17.38 -17.28 -14.89
C ASP A 261 17.25 -15.91 -14.19
N TRP A 262 18.25 -15.06 -14.42
CA TRP A 262 18.38 -13.72 -13.85
C TRP A 262 18.41 -13.68 -12.31
N ASN A 263 18.80 -14.79 -11.65
CA ASN A 263 18.94 -14.86 -10.21
C ASN A 263 20.26 -14.21 -9.73
N ILE A 264 20.16 -12.97 -9.25
CA ILE A 264 21.31 -12.19 -8.78
C ILE A 264 22.04 -12.89 -7.63
N LYS A 265 21.32 -13.48 -6.65
CA LYS A 265 21.92 -14.15 -5.49
C LYS A 265 22.84 -15.29 -5.93
N THR A 266 22.35 -16.13 -6.84
CA THR A 266 23.12 -17.26 -7.40
C THR A 266 24.30 -16.77 -8.22
N VAL A 267 24.14 -15.72 -9.04
CA VAL A 267 25.26 -15.19 -9.83
C VAL A 267 26.35 -14.62 -8.94
N VAL A 268 25.99 -13.81 -7.95
CA VAL A 268 26.95 -13.21 -7.01
C VAL A 268 27.73 -14.29 -6.25
N SER A 269 27.10 -15.42 -5.87
CA SER A 269 27.82 -16.51 -5.22
C SER A 269 28.84 -17.21 -6.12
N HIS A 270 28.65 -17.22 -7.44
CA HIS A 270 29.61 -17.81 -8.39
C HIS A 270 30.74 -16.85 -8.79
N LEU A 271 30.49 -15.53 -8.73
CA LEU A 271 31.45 -14.52 -9.20
C LEU A 271 32.31 -13.90 -8.09
N LYS A 272 32.00 -14.21 -6.82
CA LYS A 272 32.80 -13.81 -5.65
C LYS A 272 33.95 -14.76 -5.30
N ASP A 273 33.91 -15.98 -5.85
CA ASP A 273 35.02 -16.94 -5.80
C ASP A 273 36.00 -16.71 -6.96
#